data_AF-A0A4P6HZP2-F1
#
_entry.id   AF-A0A4P6HZP2-F1
#
_cell.length_a   1.000
_cell.length_b   1.000
_cell.length_c   1.000
_cell.angle_alpha   90.00
_cell.angle_beta   90.00
_cell.angle_gamma   90.00
#
_symmetry.space_group_name_H-M   'P 1'
#
loop_
_entity.id
_entity.type
_entity.pdbx_description
1 polymer ?
#
loop_
_entity_poly.entity_id
_entity_poly.type
_entity_poly.pdbx_seq_one_letter_code
_entity_poly.pdbx_strand_id
1 'polypeptide(L)'
;MGRIDMLTGRGGRVAGFVAAVCCLVVLALFAPGQAAAQDYDSMMPEQLAKELRKAETEYRKVMEEVRAAENERIARKAAGAADAALAEADAALKSLLDKAEELKIKTDYIDELYEAKRKEYKNK
;
A
#
# COMPACT_ATOMS: atom_id res chain seq x y z
N MET A 1 -41.23 -12.88 24.84
CA MET A 1 -40.78 -12.71 23.44
C MET A 1 -40.40 -11.25 23.26
N GLY A 2 -39.20 -10.83 22.87
CA GLY A 2 -37.96 -11.48 22.47
C GLY A 2 -36.91 -10.37 22.31
N ARG A 3 -35.77 -10.50 22.98
CA ARG A 3 -34.71 -9.47 23.19
C ARG A 3 -33.86 -9.19 21.93
N ILE A 4 -34.45 -8.72 20.81
CA ILE A 4 -33.68 -8.61 19.54
C ILE A 4 -33.49 -7.15 19.04
N ASP A 5 -34.19 -6.16 19.58
CA ASP A 5 -34.21 -4.81 18.96
C ASP A 5 -33.10 -3.81 19.35
N MET A 6 -32.09 -4.21 20.16
CA MET A 6 -31.12 -3.23 20.67
C MET A 6 -29.65 -3.46 20.29
N LEU A 7 -29.34 -4.44 19.44
CA LEU A 7 -27.96 -4.74 19.00
C LEU A 7 -27.68 -4.37 17.53
N THR A 8 -28.71 -4.18 16.70
CA THR A 8 -28.55 -3.95 15.25
C THR A 8 -28.15 -2.51 14.90
N GLY A 9 -28.36 -1.54 15.80
CA GLY A 9 -28.10 -0.11 15.55
C GLY A 9 -26.63 0.33 15.64
N ARG A 10 -25.76 -0.48 16.26
CA ARG A 10 -24.32 -0.17 16.40
C ARG A 10 -23.44 -0.89 15.38
N GLY A 11 -23.74 -2.14 15.04
CA GLY A 11 -22.95 -2.93 14.08
C GLY A 11 -23.01 -2.40 12.64
N GLY A 12 -24.19 -1.96 12.18
CA GLY A 12 -24.36 -1.42 10.84
C GLY A 12 -23.64 -0.08 10.60
N ARG A 13 -23.47 0.74 11.65
CA ARG A 13 -22.75 2.02 11.55
C ARG A 13 -21.24 1.83 11.44
N VAL A 14 -20.69 0.82 12.12
CA VAL A 14 -19.26 0.47 12.02
C VAL A 14 -18.96 -0.18 10.68
N ALA A 15 -19.81 -1.10 10.21
CA ALA A 15 -19.66 -1.71 8.89
C ALA A 15 -19.74 -0.68 7.74
N GLY A 16 -20.67 0.30 7.84
CA GLY A 16 -20.76 1.39 6.86
C GLY A 16 -19.55 2.34 6.90
N PHE A 17 -18.96 2.57 8.08
CA PHE A 17 -17.77 3.40 8.21
C PHE A 17 -16.52 2.69 7.65
N VAL A 18 -16.37 1.38 7.90
CA VAL A 18 -15.27 0.58 7.33
C VAL A 18 -15.41 0.48 5.80
N ALA A 19 -16.62 0.27 5.29
CA ALA A 19 -16.86 0.24 3.84
C ALA A 19 -16.58 1.61 3.17
N ALA A 20 -16.93 2.72 3.82
CA ALA A 20 -16.66 4.07 3.33
C ALA A 20 -15.15 4.41 3.37
N VAL A 21 -14.43 3.98 4.41
CA VAL A 21 -12.97 4.13 4.48
C VAL A 21 -12.28 3.27 3.41
N CYS A 22 -12.72 2.03 3.20
CA CYS A 22 -12.23 1.19 2.11
C CYS A 22 -12.48 1.83 0.73
N CYS A 23 -13.68 2.40 0.50
CA CYS A 23 -13.97 3.09 -0.77
C CYS A 23 -13.10 4.35 -0.96
N LEU A 24 -12.80 5.09 0.10
CA LEU A 24 -11.91 6.26 0.05
C LEU A 24 -10.45 5.87 -0.21
N VAL A 25 -9.98 4.74 0.36
CA VAL A 25 -8.64 4.20 0.08
C VAL A 25 -8.54 3.72 -1.37
N VAL A 26 -9.57 3.07 -1.90
CA VAL A 26 -9.63 2.64 -3.32
C VAL A 26 -9.66 3.85 -4.26
N LEU A 27 -10.39 4.91 -3.93
CA LEU A 27 -10.41 6.14 -4.74
C LEU A 27 -9.07 6.88 -4.71
N ALA A 28 -8.33 6.85 -3.59
CA ALA A 28 -6.99 7.43 -3.51
C ALA A 28 -5.94 6.63 -4.30
N LEU A 29 -6.17 5.33 -4.51
CA LEU A 29 -5.32 4.46 -5.34
C LEU A 29 -5.56 4.63 -6.85
N PHE A 30 -6.63 5.31 -7.28
CA PHE A 30 -6.93 5.59 -8.69
C PHE A 30 -6.43 6.95 -9.17
N ALA A 31 -5.70 7.71 -8.34
CA ALA A 31 -5.01 8.91 -8.79
C ALA A 31 -3.82 8.51 -9.67
N PRO A 32 -3.80 8.87 -10.97
CA PRO A 32 -2.93 8.26 -11.95
C PRO A 32 -1.46 8.61 -11.72
N GLY A 33 -0.63 7.58 -11.51
CA GLY A 33 0.84 7.65 -11.43
C GLY A 33 1.56 8.14 -12.69
N GLN A 34 0.82 8.56 -13.73
CA GLN A 34 1.41 9.10 -14.96
C GLN A 34 1.98 10.52 -14.81
N ALA A 35 1.53 11.29 -13.82
CA ALA A 35 2.10 12.62 -13.55
C ALA A 35 3.44 12.56 -12.81
N ALA A 36 3.72 11.47 -12.08
CA ALA A 36 4.90 11.40 -11.21
C ALA A 36 6.20 11.20 -12.00
N ALA A 37 6.18 10.46 -13.12
CA ALA A 37 7.40 10.16 -13.88
C ALA A 37 8.03 11.41 -14.52
N GLN A 38 7.23 12.33 -15.06
CA GLN A 38 7.73 13.57 -15.66
C GLN A 38 8.37 14.53 -14.65
N ASP A 39 7.92 14.50 -13.39
CA ASP A 39 8.48 15.37 -12.36
C ASP A 39 9.90 14.96 -11.98
N TYR A 40 10.23 13.66 -11.98
CA TYR A 40 11.55 13.18 -11.55
C TYR A 40 12.67 13.50 -12.55
N ASP A 41 12.44 13.41 -13.86
CA ASP A 41 13.46 13.59 -14.91
C ASP A 41 14.14 14.97 -14.89
N SER A 42 13.44 15.98 -14.39
CA SER A 42 13.91 17.37 -14.27
C SER A 42 14.61 17.68 -12.94
N MET A 43 14.59 16.77 -11.97
CA MET A 43 15.13 16.99 -10.63
C MET A 43 16.66 16.92 -10.58
N MET A 44 17.22 17.71 -9.66
CA MET A 44 18.64 17.65 -9.30
C MET A 44 18.93 16.39 -8.47
N PRO A 45 20.19 15.87 -8.46
CA PRO A 45 20.55 14.67 -7.70
C PRO A 45 20.15 14.72 -6.20
N GLU A 46 20.27 15.89 -5.56
CA GLU A 46 19.88 16.05 -4.15
C GLU A 46 18.37 15.93 -3.92
N GLN A 47 17.56 16.34 -4.88
CA GLN A 47 16.10 16.20 -4.84
C GLN A 47 15.70 14.75 -5.08
N LEU A 48 16.32 14.08 -6.07
CA LEU A 48 16.13 12.66 -6.32
C LEU A 48 16.49 11.80 -5.10
N ALA A 49 17.59 12.12 -4.41
CA ALA A 49 17.96 11.42 -3.18
C ALA A 49 16.91 11.58 -2.05
N LYS A 50 16.23 12.72 -1.96
CA LYS A 50 15.14 12.92 -0.99
C LYS A 50 13.90 12.12 -1.38
N GLU A 51 13.54 12.13 -2.65
CA GLU A 51 12.40 11.37 -3.17
C GLU A 51 12.62 9.86 -3.08
N LEU A 52 13.85 9.39 -3.34
CA LEU A 52 14.24 8.00 -3.15
C LEU A 52 14.02 7.56 -1.69
N ARG A 53 14.49 8.34 -0.72
CA ARG A 53 14.27 8.04 0.71
C ARG A 53 12.80 7.99 1.10
N LYS A 54 11.96 8.84 0.51
CA LYS A 54 10.51 8.81 0.72
C LYS A 54 9.91 7.52 0.16
N ALA A 55 10.22 7.20 -1.10
CA ALA A 55 9.76 5.99 -1.76
C ALA A 55 10.20 4.71 -1.01
N GLU A 56 11.46 4.64 -0.57
CA GLU A 56 11.98 3.55 0.26
C GLU A 56 11.24 3.44 1.61
N THR A 57 10.93 4.57 2.24
CA THR A 57 10.19 4.59 3.52
C THR A 57 8.76 4.09 3.33
N GLU A 58 8.10 4.53 2.26
CA GLU A 58 6.76 4.06 1.90
C GLU A 58 6.75 2.57 1.57
N TYR A 59 7.72 2.11 0.77
CA TYR A 59 7.89 0.69 0.46
C TYR A 59 8.10 -0.14 1.73
N ARG A 60 8.96 0.29 2.65
CA ARG A 60 9.18 -0.39 3.94
C ARG A 60 7.89 -0.49 4.77
N LYS A 61 7.11 0.59 4.85
CA LYS A 61 5.83 0.59 5.58
C LYS A 61 4.85 -0.41 4.98
N VAL A 62 4.69 -0.42 3.66
CA VAL A 62 3.81 -1.39 2.99
C VAL A 62 4.31 -2.82 3.21
N MET A 63 5.62 -3.06 3.19
CA MET A 63 6.17 -4.37 3.51
C MET A 63 5.95 -4.82 4.96
N GLU A 64 5.89 -3.89 5.92
CA GLU A 64 5.47 -4.19 7.29
C GLU A 64 3.99 -4.59 7.36
N GLU A 65 3.12 -3.89 6.62
CA GLU A 65 1.70 -4.24 6.48
C GLU A 65 1.51 -5.61 5.83
N VAL A 66 2.27 -5.93 4.77
CA VAL A 66 2.29 -7.26 4.12
C VAL A 66 2.64 -8.34 5.15
N ARG A 67 3.70 -8.15 5.94
CA ARG A 67 4.11 -9.11 6.98
C ARG A 67 3.03 -9.29 8.04
N ALA A 68 2.37 -8.21 8.46
CA ALA A 68 1.28 -8.28 9.42
C ALA A 68 0.09 -9.06 8.86
N ALA A 69 -0.32 -8.79 7.61
CA ALA A 69 -1.40 -9.48 6.92
C ALA A 69 -1.09 -10.98 6.71
N GLU A 70 0.15 -11.31 6.35
CA GLU A 70 0.60 -12.69 6.20
C GLU A 70 0.57 -13.44 7.55
N ASN A 71 1.06 -12.83 8.62
CA ASN A 71 1.00 -13.41 9.97
C ASN A 71 -0.44 -13.63 10.43
N GLU A 72 -1.33 -12.67 10.15
CA GLU A 72 -2.75 -12.79 10.48
C GLU A 72 -3.42 -13.93 9.69
N ARG A 73 -3.09 -14.07 8.40
CA ARG A 73 -3.55 -15.17 7.56
C ARG A 73 -3.06 -16.54 8.07
N ILE A 74 -1.79 -16.63 8.48
CA ILE A 74 -1.23 -17.84 9.12
C ILE A 74 -1.98 -18.16 10.42
N ALA A 75 -2.23 -17.16 11.26
CA ALA A 75 -2.97 -17.34 12.51
C ALA A 75 -4.42 -17.80 12.28
N ARG A 76 -5.13 -17.20 11.30
CA ARG A 76 -6.48 -17.64 10.89
C ARG A 76 -6.48 -19.09 10.40
N LYS A 77 -5.48 -19.47 9.59
CA LYS A 77 -5.34 -20.83 9.10
C LYS A 77 -5.08 -21.83 10.24
N ALA A 78 -4.21 -21.46 11.18
CA ALA A 78 -3.92 -22.27 12.36
C ALA A 78 -5.15 -22.41 13.30
N ALA A 79 -6.00 -21.39 13.36
CA ALA A 79 -7.26 -21.41 14.10
C ALA A 79 -8.39 -22.21 13.40
N GLY A 80 -8.13 -22.77 12.21
CA GLY A 80 -9.14 -23.51 11.44
C GLY A 80 -10.23 -22.63 10.85
N ALA A 81 -9.89 -21.38 10.49
CA ALA A 81 -10.83 -20.47 9.83
C ALA A 81 -11.39 -21.09 8.54
N ALA A 82 -12.67 -20.79 8.25
CA ALA A 82 -13.33 -21.24 7.05
C ALA A 82 -12.68 -20.65 5.78
N ASP A 83 -12.78 -21.38 4.67
CA ASP A 83 -12.13 -21.02 3.40
C ASP A 83 -12.49 -19.62 2.91
N ALA A 84 -13.73 -19.17 3.13
CA ALA A 84 -14.16 -17.81 2.78
C ALA A 84 -13.36 -16.72 3.53
N ALA A 85 -13.09 -16.93 4.82
CA ALA A 85 -12.32 -15.98 5.63
C ALA A 85 -10.83 -16.00 5.28
N LEU A 86 -10.31 -17.14 4.81
CA LEU A 86 -8.94 -17.24 4.28
C LEU A 86 -8.84 -16.56 2.91
N ALA A 87 -9.86 -16.69 2.05
CA ALA A 87 -9.90 -16.03 0.75
C ALA A 87 -9.94 -14.50 0.86
N GLU A 88 -10.67 -13.96 1.84
CA GLU A 88 -10.66 -12.52 2.14
C GLU A 88 -9.28 -12.04 2.61
N ALA A 89 -8.62 -12.81 3.48
CA ALA A 89 -7.26 -12.50 3.93
C ALA A 89 -6.24 -12.58 2.78
N ASP A 90 -6.39 -13.55 1.87
CA ASP A 90 -5.54 -13.71 0.69
C ASP A 90 -5.75 -12.56 -0.32
N ALA A 91 -6.98 -12.08 -0.49
CA ALA A 91 -7.28 -10.93 -1.33
C ALA A 91 -6.66 -9.63 -0.77
N ALA A 92 -6.74 -9.43 0.55
CA ALA A 92 -6.11 -8.29 1.22
C ALA A 92 -4.58 -8.34 1.09
N LEU A 93 -3.97 -9.52 1.31
CA LEU A 93 -2.54 -9.72 1.15
C LEU A 93 -2.09 -9.44 -0.29
N LYS A 94 -2.85 -9.91 -1.28
CA LYS A 94 -2.58 -9.64 -2.70
C LYS A 94 -2.59 -8.14 -3.00
N SER A 95 -3.60 -7.41 -2.53
CA SER A 95 -3.65 -5.96 -2.76
C SER A 95 -2.45 -5.22 -2.15
N LEU A 96 -1.95 -5.65 -1.00
CA LEU A 96 -0.75 -5.07 -0.39
C LEU A 96 0.52 -5.41 -1.18
N LEU A 97 0.61 -6.64 -1.70
CA LEU A 97 1.73 -7.05 -2.56
C LEU A 97 1.76 -6.28 -3.87
N ASP A 98 0.61 -6.10 -4.53
CA ASP A 98 0.51 -5.32 -5.77
C ASP A 98 0.97 -3.86 -5.54
N LYS A 99 0.59 -3.26 -4.39
CA LYS A 99 1.06 -1.94 -3.99
C LYS A 99 2.55 -1.90 -3.67
N ALA A 100 3.08 -2.94 -3.04
CA ALA A 100 4.51 -3.06 -2.76
C ALA A 100 5.33 -3.16 -4.06
N GLU A 101 4.83 -3.89 -5.05
CA GLU A 101 5.44 -4.01 -6.37
C GLU A 101 5.50 -2.65 -7.08
N GLU A 102 4.40 -1.89 -7.09
CA GLU A 102 4.38 -0.55 -7.69
C GLU A 102 5.38 0.40 -7.02
N LEU A 103 5.44 0.40 -5.69
CA LEU A 103 6.41 1.20 -4.93
C LEU A 103 7.85 0.77 -5.20
N LYS A 104 8.10 -0.52 -5.40
CA LYS A 104 9.42 -1.03 -5.75
C LYS A 104 9.85 -0.54 -7.13
N ILE A 105 8.99 -0.67 -8.14
CA ILE A 105 9.26 -0.18 -9.51
C ILE A 105 9.57 1.32 -9.47
N LYS A 106 8.79 2.10 -8.71
CA LYS A 106 9.03 3.54 -8.53
C LYS A 106 10.39 3.83 -7.87
N THR A 107 10.73 3.07 -6.83
CA THR A 107 12.00 3.23 -6.10
C THR A 107 13.19 2.94 -7.01
N ASP A 108 13.13 1.83 -7.75
CA ASP A 108 14.17 1.41 -8.69
C ASP A 108 14.35 2.46 -9.80
N TYR A 109 13.26 3.00 -10.35
CA TYR A 109 13.32 4.08 -11.36
C TYR A 109 14.00 5.35 -10.83
N ILE A 110 13.66 5.80 -9.62
CA ILE A 110 14.26 7.01 -9.02
C ILE A 110 15.76 6.77 -8.74
N ASP A 111 16.16 5.57 -8.32
CA ASP A 111 17.55 5.21 -8.07
C ASP A 111 18.39 5.21 -9.36
N GLU A 112 17.88 4.60 -10.43
CA GLU A 112 18.53 4.63 -11.75
C GLU A 112 18.72 6.06 -12.26
N LEU A 113 17.67 6.89 -12.12
CA LEU A 113 17.72 8.29 -12.52
C LEU A 113 18.71 9.09 -11.65
N TYR A 114 18.75 8.84 -10.35
CA TYR A 114 19.71 9.45 -9.43
C TYR A 114 21.15 9.15 -9.84
N GLU A 115 21.47 7.88 -10.09
CA GLU A 115 22.81 7.46 -10.50
C GLU A 115 23.20 8.01 -11.87
N ALA A 116 22.26 8.09 -12.82
CA ALA A 116 22.47 8.73 -14.12
C ALA A 116 22.83 10.22 -13.97
N LYS A 117 22.00 11.00 -13.25
CA LYS A 117 22.24 12.43 -13.03
C LYS A 117 23.52 12.66 -12.23
N ARG A 118 23.79 11.85 -11.20
CA ARG A 118 25.01 11.96 -10.39
C ARG A 118 26.28 11.82 -11.22
N LYS A 119 26.29 10.93 -12.22
CA LYS A 119 27.41 10.77 -13.17
C LYS A 119 27.55 11.99 -14.08
N GLU A 120 26.45 12.53 -14.61
CA GLU A 120 26.46 13.74 -15.43
C GLU A 120 27.02 14.96 -14.68
N TYR A 121 26.66 15.13 -13.41
CA TYR A 121 27.13 16.25 -12.58
C TYR A 121 28.57 16.11 -12.11
N LYS A 122 29.10 14.89 -11.94
CA LYS A 122 30.51 14.65 -11.59
C LYS A 122 31.48 14.81 -12.76
N ASN A 123 30.98 14.68 -13.99
CA ASN A 123 31.77 14.82 -15.22
C ASN A 123 31.72 16.23 -15.82
N LYS A 124 31.08 17.18 -15.13
CA LYS A 124 31.10 18.62 -15.44
C LYS A 124 31.99 19.35 -14.44
#